data_AF-A0A0F9XDI0-F1
#
_entry.id   AF-A0A0F9XDI0-F1
#
_cell.length_a   1.000
_cell.length_b   1.000
_cell.length_c   1.000
_cell.angle_alpha   90.00
_cell.angle_beta   90.00
_cell.angle_gamma   90.00
#
_symmetry.space_group_name_H-M   'P 1'
#
loop_
_entity.id
_entity.type
_entity.pdbx_description
1 polymer ?
#
loop_
_entity_poly.entity_id
_entity_poly.type
_entity_poly.pdbx_seq_one_letter_code
_entity_poly.pdbx_strand_id
1 'polypeptide(L)'
;MAKKTLLRSKYLTKQPSQTKKIGTILAKSILNLYLHSDKAVVLGLKGNLGAGKTTFLQGFAKGLGIQENILSPTFVILKKYELQNTKKLNKKSSRISTKSEGETSQKRQSLYSRFYHIDCYRIQKPREILALGFQKIVSNPQNIITIEWAERILKILPQNTLWIQLTVINKNTRKITFLIKPIMVK
;
A
#
# COMPACT_ATOMS: atom_id res chain seq x y z
N MET A 1 -13.17 -4.98 -29.39
CA MET A 1 -12.64 -5.11 -28.02
C MET A 1 -13.05 -3.89 -27.20
N ALA A 2 -13.89 -4.05 -26.18
CA ALA A 2 -14.33 -2.93 -25.35
C ALA A 2 -13.14 -2.33 -24.59
N LYS A 3 -12.88 -1.03 -24.77
CA LYS A 3 -11.93 -0.27 -23.95
C LYS A 3 -12.40 -0.36 -22.50
N LYS A 4 -11.80 -1.23 -21.68
CA LYS A 4 -12.04 -1.29 -20.23
C LYS A 4 -11.64 0.05 -19.63
N THR A 5 -12.62 0.91 -19.34
CA THR A 5 -12.38 2.23 -18.75
C THR A 5 -11.88 2.04 -17.32
N LEU A 6 -10.60 2.36 -17.08
CA LEU A 6 -10.03 2.41 -15.74
C LEU A 6 -10.64 3.58 -14.97
N LEU A 7 -11.13 3.33 -13.75
CA LEU A 7 -11.46 4.42 -12.84
C LEU A 7 -10.16 5.07 -12.36
N ARG A 8 -10.11 6.41 -12.44
CA ARG A 8 -8.91 7.20 -12.10
C ARG A 8 -9.28 8.28 -11.09
N SER A 9 -8.80 8.16 -9.86
CA SER A 9 -8.75 9.28 -8.92
C SER A 9 -7.37 9.95 -9.00
N LYS A 10 -7.35 11.27 -8.94
CA LYS A 10 -6.13 12.09 -9.08
C LYS A 10 -6.04 13.06 -7.92
N TYR A 11 -4.84 13.21 -7.38
CA TYR A 11 -4.55 14.13 -6.29
C TYR A 11 -3.29 14.94 -6.64
N LEU A 12 -3.29 16.23 -6.31
CA LEU A 12 -2.11 17.08 -6.39
C LEU A 12 -1.57 17.31 -4.99
N THR A 13 -0.25 17.20 -4.84
CA THR A 13 0.46 17.48 -3.58
C THR A 13 1.57 18.46 -3.85
N LYS A 14 1.66 19.53 -3.05
CA LYS A 14 2.67 20.59 -3.13
C LYS A 14 3.82 20.40 -2.13
N GLN A 15 3.69 19.44 -1.21
CA GLN A 15 4.67 19.16 -0.16
C GLN A 15 4.74 17.65 0.17
N PRO A 16 5.90 17.13 0.61
CA PRO A 16 6.06 15.74 1.03
C PRO A 16 5.06 15.28 2.11
N SER A 17 4.66 16.18 3.02
CA SER A 17 3.67 15.92 4.07
C SER A 17 2.29 15.54 3.50
N GLN A 18 1.86 16.17 2.42
CA GLN A 18 0.61 15.86 1.73
C GLN A 18 0.68 14.51 1.01
N THR A 19 1.81 14.20 0.36
CA THR A 19 2.06 12.88 -0.24
C THR A 19 1.99 11.78 0.82
N LYS A 20 2.62 11.99 1.98
CA LYS A 20 2.53 11.08 3.14
C LYS A 20 1.08 10.93 3.61
N LYS A 21 0.34 12.04 3.76
CA LYS A 21 -1.07 12.02 4.21
C LYS A 21 -1.94 11.13 3.31
N ILE A 22 -1.77 11.22 1.99
CA ILE A 22 -2.51 10.35 1.05
C ILE A 22 -2.14 8.87 1.25
N GLY A 23 -0.85 8.56 1.41
CA GLY A 23 -0.40 7.20 1.75
C GLY A 23 -1.03 6.68 3.04
N THR A 24 -1.06 7.50 4.09
CA THR A 24 -1.68 7.17 5.38
C THR A 24 -3.17 6.88 5.24
N ILE A 25 -3.90 7.71 4.49
CA ILE A 25 -5.34 7.52 4.26
C ILE A 25 -5.58 6.19 3.53
N LEU A 26 -4.83 5.92 2.46
CA LEU A 26 -4.98 4.67 1.70
C LEU A 26 -4.74 3.43 2.58
N ALA A 27 -3.67 3.43 3.37
CA ALA A 27 -3.36 2.33 4.28
C ALA A 27 -4.52 2.04 5.23
N LYS A 28 -5.08 3.09 5.86
CA LYS A 28 -6.26 2.96 6.74
C LYS A 28 -7.49 2.45 6.00
N SER A 29 -7.73 2.92 4.78
CA SER A 29 -8.83 2.43 3.93
C SER A 29 -8.67 0.94 3.59
N ILE A 30 -7.46 0.49 3.28
CA ILE A 30 -7.18 -0.93 3.00
C ILE A 30 -7.45 -1.80 4.22
N LEU A 31 -6.98 -1.37 5.40
CA LEU A 31 -7.23 -2.09 6.65
C LEU A 31 -8.74 -2.22 6.97
N ASN A 32 -9.57 -1.29 6.51
CA ASN A 32 -11.02 -1.34 6.74
C ASN A 32 -11.78 -2.13 5.67
N LEU A 33 -11.38 -2.04 4.40
CA LEU A 33 -12.14 -2.58 3.26
C LEU A 33 -11.83 -4.04 2.94
N TYR A 34 -10.58 -4.48 3.13
CA TYR A 34 -10.13 -5.80 2.66
C TYR A 34 -10.10 -6.88 3.75
N LEU A 35 -10.83 -6.66 4.85
CA LEU A 35 -10.93 -7.57 5.99
C LEU A 35 -11.56 -8.95 5.69
N HIS A 36 -11.87 -9.27 4.44
CA HIS A 36 -12.48 -10.56 4.07
C HIS A 36 -11.91 -11.16 2.78
N SER A 37 -10.74 -10.69 2.31
CA SER A 37 -10.13 -11.25 1.09
C SER A 37 -9.28 -12.48 1.39
N ASP A 38 -9.43 -13.51 0.55
CA ASP A 38 -8.56 -14.69 0.45
C ASP A 38 -7.21 -14.42 -0.23
N LYS A 39 -6.91 -13.15 -0.56
CA LYS A 39 -5.74 -12.75 -1.33
C LYS A 39 -4.95 -11.64 -0.64
N ALA A 40 -3.65 -11.63 -0.90
CA ALA A 40 -2.78 -10.55 -0.47
C ALA A 40 -3.17 -9.22 -1.14
N VAL A 41 -2.95 -8.11 -0.44
CA VAL A 41 -3.11 -6.79 -1.04
C VAL A 41 -1.80 -6.38 -1.69
N VAL A 42 -1.80 -6.17 -3.00
CA VAL A 42 -0.60 -5.79 -3.76
C VAL A 42 -0.78 -4.41 -4.37
N LEU A 43 0.14 -3.51 -4.06
CA LEU A 43 0.20 -2.14 -4.59
C LEU A 43 1.46 -1.97 -5.45
N GLY A 44 1.27 -1.70 -6.74
CA GLY A 44 2.34 -1.35 -7.67
C GLY A 44 2.48 0.16 -7.78
N LEU A 45 3.67 0.69 -7.46
CA LEU A 45 4.01 2.10 -7.60
C LEU A 45 4.91 2.28 -8.82
N LYS A 46 4.54 3.24 -9.68
CA LYS A 46 5.35 3.66 -10.82
C LYS A 46 5.54 5.17 -10.85
N GLY A 47 6.64 5.61 -11.44
CA GLY A 47 6.98 7.03 -11.58
C GLY A 47 8.48 7.24 -11.57
N ASN A 48 8.92 8.36 -12.13
CA ASN A 48 10.34 8.68 -12.30
C ASN A 48 11.09 8.77 -10.96
N LEU A 49 12.43 8.81 -11.04
CA LEU A 49 13.27 9.11 -9.88
C LEU A 49 12.85 10.47 -9.27
N GLY A 50 12.79 10.56 -7.94
CA GLY A 50 12.34 11.78 -7.25
C GLY A 50 10.83 12.08 -7.34
N ALA A 51 10.01 11.21 -7.94
CA ALA A 51 8.55 11.38 -8.00
C ALA A 51 7.85 11.26 -6.62
N GLY A 52 8.55 10.77 -5.60
CA GLY A 52 8.04 10.67 -4.22
C GLY A 52 7.42 9.30 -3.87
N LYS A 53 7.79 8.23 -4.58
CA LYS A 53 7.30 6.87 -4.32
C LYS A 53 7.57 6.43 -2.87
N THR A 54 8.83 6.45 -2.43
CA THR A 54 9.18 6.17 -1.03
C THR A 54 8.53 7.16 -0.05
N THR A 55 8.40 8.45 -0.41
CA THR A 55 7.70 9.44 0.42
C THR A 55 6.23 9.06 0.64
N PHE A 56 5.55 8.57 -0.39
CA PHE A 56 4.20 8.04 -0.28
C PHE A 56 4.17 6.83 0.65
N LEU A 57 5.10 5.89 0.47
CA LEU A 57 5.17 4.67 1.27
C LEU A 57 5.50 4.94 2.74
N GLN A 58 6.27 5.99 3.06
CA GLN A 58 6.46 6.44 4.44
C GLN A 58 5.14 6.82 5.12
N GLY A 59 4.26 7.51 4.41
CA GLY A 59 2.91 7.79 4.88
C GLY A 59 2.06 6.53 5.00
N PHE A 60 2.17 5.64 4.03
CA PHE A 60 1.47 4.36 4.00
C PHE A 60 1.83 3.47 5.20
N ALA A 61 3.12 3.25 5.45
CA ALA A 61 3.60 2.48 6.60
C ALA A 61 3.14 3.07 7.94
N LYS A 62 3.16 4.41 8.10
CA LYS A 62 2.57 5.07 9.27
C LYS A 62 1.08 4.78 9.42
N GLY A 63 0.32 4.74 8.32
CA GLY A 63 -1.09 4.37 8.33
C GLY A 63 -1.34 2.91 8.71
N LEU A 64 -0.37 2.02 8.46
CA LEU A 64 -0.37 0.64 8.95
C LEU A 64 0.07 0.48 10.41
N GLY A 65 0.45 1.59 11.09
CA GLY A 65 0.92 1.57 12.47
C GLY A 65 2.42 1.28 12.65
N ILE A 66 3.19 1.25 11.55
CA ILE A 66 4.65 1.15 11.60
C ILE A 66 5.22 2.49 12.05
N GLN A 67 5.90 2.49 13.20
CA GLN A 67 6.43 3.71 13.82
C GLN A 67 7.80 4.13 13.28
N GLU A 68 8.59 3.15 12.84
CA GLU A 68 9.90 3.41 12.25
C GLU A 68 9.76 4.12 10.89
N ASN A 69 10.78 4.92 10.55
CA ASN A 69 10.83 5.59 9.27
C ASN A 69 11.32 4.62 8.20
N ILE A 70 10.44 4.20 7.29
CA ILE A 70 10.86 3.34 6.19
C ILE A 70 11.73 4.11 5.18
N LEU A 71 12.77 3.45 4.72
CA LEU A 71 13.67 3.90 3.65
C LEU A 71 13.47 2.98 2.44
N SER A 72 13.77 3.47 1.24
CA SER A 72 13.73 2.59 0.08
C SER A 72 14.73 1.45 0.24
N PRO A 73 14.30 0.19 0.05
CA PRO A 73 15.18 -0.97 0.08
C PRO A 73 15.96 -1.15 -1.21
N THR A 74 16.30 -0.10 -1.99
CA THR A 74 16.94 -0.20 -3.32
C THR A 74 18.08 -1.23 -3.41
N PHE A 75 18.93 -1.34 -2.39
CA PHE A 75 20.07 -2.26 -2.38
C PHE A 75 19.73 -3.66 -1.86
N VAL A 76 18.86 -3.76 -0.85
CA VAL A 76 18.42 -5.05 -0.28
C VAL A 76 17.23 -5.65 -1.03
N ILE A 77 16.66 -4.89 -1.97
CA ILE A 77 15.47 -5.14 -2.82
C ILE A 77 14.16 -5.25 -2.02
N LEU A 78 14.18 -5.90 -0.86
CA LEU A 78 13.00 -6.24 -0.07
C LEU A 78 13.24 -5.96 1.42
N LYS A 79 12.27 -5.33 2.06
CA LYS A 79 12.15 -5.25 3.53
C LYS A 79 10.79 -5.78 3.98
N LYS A 80 10.81 -6.48 5.11
CA LYS A 80 9.62 -7.02 5.78
C LYS A 80 9.43 -6.31 7.12
N TYR A 81 8.18 -5.98 7.42
CA TYR A 81 7.74 -5.36 8.66
C TYR A 81 6.61 -6.17 9.27
N GLU A 82 6.67 -6.41 10.58
CA GLU A 82 5.58 -7.05 11.32
C GLU A 82 4.52 -5.99 11.67
N LEU A 83 3.25 -6.30 11.41
CA LEU A 83 2.14 -5.43 11.75
C LEU A 83 1.60 -5.84 13.12
N GLN A 84 1.65 -4.91 14.07
CA GLN A 84 1.11 -5.18 15.41
C GLN A 84 -0.41 -5.32 15.33
N ASN A 85 -0.92 -6.38 15.94
CA ASN A 85 -2.35 -6.61 16.10
C ASN A 85 -2.96 -5.35 16.76
N THR A 86 -3.91 -4.71 16.08
CA THR A 86 -4.48 -3.39 16.41
C THR A 86 -5.32 -3.34 17.70
N LYS A 87 -5.05 -4.21 18.68
CA LYS A 87 -5.67 -4.18 20.02
C LYS A 87 -5.36 -2.88 20.79
N LYS A 88 -4.31 -2.14 20.43
CA LYS A 88 -3.84 -0.94 21.18
C LYS A 88 -4.23 0.43 20.61
N LEU A 89 -4.57 0.57 19.32
CA LEU A 89 -4.86 1.90 18.74
C LEU A 89 -6.18 2.50 19.25
N ASN A 90 -7.15 1.67 19.66
CA ASN A 90 -8.47 2.14 20.13
C ASN A 90 -8.49 2.57 21.62
N LYS A 91 -7.41 2.36 22.39
CA LYS A 91 -7.37 2.75 23.83
C LYS A 91 -7.19 4.26 24.06
N LYS A 92 -6.74 5.04 23.07
CA LYS A 92 -6.56 6.50 23.23
C LYS A 92 -7.80 7.32 22.89
N SER A 93 -8.77 6.78 22.14
CA SER A 93 -10.06 7.43 21.88
C SER A 93 -11.11 7.18 22.96
N SER A 94 -10.88 6.28 23.91
CA SER A 94 -11.84 5.92 24.95
C SER A 94 -11.68 6.68 26.27
N ARG A 95 -10.93 7.79 26.31
CA ARG A 95 -10.82 8.64 27.51
C ARG A 95 -11.79 9.82 27.54
N ILE A 96 -12.60 10.01 26.49
CA ILE A 96 -13.63 11.06 26.45
C ILE A 96 -14.87 10.48 25.76
N SER A 97 -15.67 9.72 26.50
CA SER A 97 -17.11 9.59 26.26
C SER A 97 -17.73 8.72 27.37
N THR A 98 -18.67 9.35 28.05
CA THR A 98 -19.56 8.86 29.09
C THR A 98 -20.24 7.54 28.76
N LYS A 99 -20.57 6.79 29.82
CA LYS A 99 -21.33 5.55 29.81
C LYS A 99 -22.65 5.70 29.03
N SER A 100 -22.81 4.92 27.99
CA SER A 100 -24.12 4.37 27.58
C SER A 100 -23.87 2.98 26.97
N GLU A 101 -24.64 2.03 27.50
CA GLU A 101 -24.56 0.60 27.20
C GLU A 101 -25.28 0.28 25.89
N GLY A 102 -24.83 -0.80 25.23
CA GLY A 102 -25.61 -1.50 24.22
C GLY A 102 -25.21 -1.21 22.78
N GLU A 103 -24.02 -1.65 22.35
CA GLU A 103 -23.81 -2.07 20.97
C GLU A 103 -22.58 -2.98 20.88
N THR A 104 -22.80 -4.22 20.43
CA THR A 104 -21.86 -5.33 20.33
C THR A 104 -20.74 -5.01 19.34
N SER A 105 -19.75 -4.23 19.79
CA SER A 105 -18.55 -3.90 19.03
C SER A 105 -17.65 -5.13 18.92
N GLN A 106 -17.91 -6.00 17.94
CA GLN A 106 -16.95 -7.04 17.54
C GLN A 106 -15.62 -6.36 17.18
N LYS A 107 -14.64 -6.49 18.07
CA LYS A 107 -13.26 -6.04 17.90
C LYS A 107 -12.68 -6.66 16.63
N ARG A 108 -12.73 -5.93 15.50
CA ARG A 108 -12.07 -6.34 14.25
C ARG A 108 -10.56 -6.39 14.46
N GLN A 109 -10.02 -7.59 14.70
CA GLN A 109 -8.58 -7.83 14.62
C GLN A 109 -8.10 -7.60 13.19
N SER A 110 -6.96 -6.93 13.03
CA SER A 110 -6.29 -6.80 11.74
C SER A 110 -5.97 -8.20 11.20
N LEU A 111 -6.53 -8.57 10.05
CA LEU A 111 -6.18 -9.83 9.37
C LEU A 111 -4.75 -9.82 8.81
N TYR A 112 -4.18 -8.63 8.61
CA TYR A 112 -2.83 -8.49 8.09
C TYR A 112 -1.80 -8.59 9.22
N SER A 113 -0.84 -9.50 9.04
CA SER A 113 0.28 -9.71 9.95
C SER A 113 1.57 -9.09 9.43
N ARG A 114 1.71 -8.88 8.12
CA ARG A 114 2.98 -8.44 7.52
C ARG A 114 2.81 -7.37 6.46
N PHE A 115 3.76 -6.46 6.44
CA PHE A 115 3.95 -5.47 5.38
C PHE A 115 5.28 -5.70 4.67
N TYR A 116 5.25 -5.79 3.34
CA TYR A 116 6.42 -5.93 2.48
C TYR A 116 6.61 -4.65 1.67
N HIS A 117 7.81 -4.10 1.72
CA HIS A 117 8.26 -3.01 0.85
C HIS A 117 9.33 -3.57 -0.07
N ILE A 118 9.05 -3.55 -1.36
CA ILE A 118 9.92 -4.02 -2.42
C ILE A 118 10.29 -2.83 -3.31
N ASP A 119 11.55 -2.69 -3.67
CA ASP A 119 12.00 -1.73 -4.68
C ASP A 119 12.69 -2.47 -5.84
N CYS A 120 12.06 -2.43 -7.02
CA CYS A 120 12.55 -3.11 -8.22
C CYS A 120 13.50 -2.26 -9.07
N TYR A 121 13.97 -1.09 -8.62
CA TYR A 121 14.84 -0.20 -9.40
C TYR A 121 16.12 -0.85 -9.93
N ARG A 122 16.61 -1.92 -9.28
CA ARG A 122 17.80 -2.67 -9.73
C ARG A 122 17.48 -4.01 -10.41
N ILE A 123 16.22 -4.44 -10.41
CA ILE A 123 15.79 -5.70 -11.04
C ILE A 123 15.79 -5.54 -12.56
N GLN A 124 16.53 -6.39 -13.26
CA GLN A 124 16.59 -6.37 -14.74
C GLN A 124 15.63 -7.40 -15.34
N LYS A 125 15.54 -8.59 -14.74
CA LYS A 125 14.68 -9.68 -15.17
C LYS A 125 13.65 -9.99 -14.07
N PRO A 126 12.35 -10.12 -14.40
CA PRO A 126 11.32 -10.44 -13.41
C PRO A 126 11.59 -11.69 -12.57
N ARG A 127 12.33 -12.66 -13.11
CA ARG A 127 12.66 -13.91 -12.40
C ARG A 127 13.55 -13.69 -11.18
N GLU A 128 14.34 -12.62 -11.12
CA GLU A 128 15.26 -12.33 -9.99
C GLU A 128 14.51 -12.25 -8.66
N ILE A 129 13.31 -11.66 -8.65
CA ILE A 129 12.53 -11.51 -7.41
C ILE A 129 11.89 -12.84 -6.96
N LEU A 130 11.77 -13.83 -7.85
CA LEU A 130 11.23 -15.15 -7.47
C LEU A 130 12.14 -15.84 -6.46
N ALA A 131 13.47 -15.66 -6.59
CA ALA A 131 14.46 -16.19 -5.64
C ALA A 131 14.31 -15.59 -4.23
N LEU A 132 13.70 -14.39 -4.11
CA LEU A 132 13.39 -13.75 -2.82
C LEU A 132 12.08 -14.26 -2.20
N GLY A 133 11.50 -15.34 -2.74
CA GLY A 133 10.26 -15.91 -2.24
C GLY A 133 9.01 -15.14 -2.64
N PHE A 134 9.08 -14.31 -3.70
CA PHE A 134 7.97 -13.45 -4.11
C PHE A 134 6.64 -14.18 -4.29
N GLN A 135 6.64 -15.39 -4.84
CA GLN A 135 5.42 -16.20 -4.99
C GLN A 135 4.73 -16.49 -3.66
N LYS A 136 5.51 -16.91 -2.65
CA LYS A 136 4.99 -17.17 -1.29
C LYS A 136 4.48 -15.89 -0.62
N ILE A 137 5.12 -14.76 -0.93
CA ILE A 137 4.73 -13.45 -0.39
C ILE A 137 3.38 -13.02 -0.96
N VAL A 138 3.20 -13.05 -2.28
CA VAL A 138 1.94 -12.61 -2.93
C VAL A 138 0.79 -13.58 -2.74
N SER A 139 1.06 -14.86 -2.44
CA SER A 139 0.02 -15.87 -2.20
C SER A 139 -0.52 -15.84 -0.77
N ASN A 140 0.13 -15.16 0.18
CA ASN A 140 -0.32 -15.15 1.57
C ASN A 140 -1.32 -14.01 1.82
N PRO A 141 -2.60 -14.31 2.16
CA PRO A 141 -3.64 -13.30 2.36
C PRO A 141 -3.39 -12.33 3.51
N GLN A 142 -2.52 -12.69 4.47
CA GLN A 142 -2.16 -11.82 5.59
C GLN A 142 -1.10 -10.76 5.24
N ASN A 143 -0.68 -10.69 3.99
CA ASN A 143 0.34 -9.74 3.54
C ASN A 143 -0.28 -8.51 2.85
N ILE A 144 0.28 -7.34 3.21
CA ILE A 144 0.19 -6.12 2.41
C ILE A 144 1.54 -5.89 1.74
N ILE A 145 1.55 -5.72 0.43
CA ILE A 145 2.78 -5.67 -0.37
C ILE A 145 2.77 -4.39 -1.20
N THR A 146 3.86 -3.63 -1.11
CA THR A 146 4.10 -2.44 -1.93
C THR A 146 5.37 -2.64 -2.75
N ILE A 147 5.30 -2.25 -4.02
CA ILE A 147 6.36 -2.51 -4.99
C ILE A 147 6.67 -1.20 -5.71
N GLU A 148 7.79 -0.57 -5.40
CA GLU A 148 8.33 0.54 -6.20
C GLU A 148 8.90 -0.01 -7.52
N TRP A 149 8.71 0.75 -8.61
CA TRP A 149 9.12 0.36 -9.96
C TRP A 149 8.50 -0.97 -10.41
N ALA A 150 7.24 -1.21 -10.00
CA ALA A 150 6.52 -2.45 -10.27
C ALA A 150 6.40 -2.77 -11.77
N GLU A 151 6.50 -1.77 -12.64
CA GLU A 151 6.55 -1.93 -14.10
C GLU A 151 7.70 -2.84 -14.58
N ARG A 152 8.74 -3.03 -13.77
CA ARG A 152 9.85 -3.93 -14.10
C ARG A 152 9.52 -5.41 -13.98
N ILE A 153 8.45 -5.73 -13.25
CA ILE A 153 8.05 -7.11 -12.98
C ILE A 153 6.61 -7.43 -13.42
N LEU A 154 6.05 -6.66 -14.38
CA LEU A 154 4.66 -6.78 -14.84
C LEU A 154 4.20 -8.22 -15.12
N LYS A 155 5.08 -9.04 -15.71
CA LYS A 155 4.77 -10.42 -16.12
C LYS A 155 4.43 -11.36 -14.97
N ILE A 156 4.83 -11.02 -13.74
CA ILE A 156 4.64 -11.88 -12.56
C ILE A 156 3.77 -11.23 -11.48
N LEU A 157 3.27 -10.02 -11.70
CA LEU A 157 2.38 -9.35 -10.75
C LEU A 157 0.99 -9.97 -10.76
N PRO A 158 0.31 -10.09 -9.59
CA PRO A 158 -1.08 -10.48 -9.53
C PRO A 158 -1.98 -9.55 -10.35
N GLN A 159 -3.01 -10.10 -11.01
CA GLN A 159 -3.88 -9.32 -11.89
C GLN A 159 -4.69 -8.22 -11.17
N ASN A 160 -4.96 -8.43 -9.87
CA ASN A 160 -5.66 -7.53 -8.95
C ASN A 160 -4.74 -6.48 -8.29
N THR A 161 -3.49 -6.32 -8.77
CA THR A 161 -2.57 -5.29 -8.28
C THR A 161 -3.21 -3.89 -8.42
N LEU A 162 -3.25 -3.15 -7.30
CA LEU A 162 -3.68 -1.76 -7.26
C LEU A 162 -2.52 -0.87 -7.74
N TRP A 163 -2.77 -0.04 -8.74
CA TRP A 163 -1.71 0.75 -9.37
C TRP A 163 -1.73 2.20 -8.92
N ILE A 164 -0.57 2.72 -8.56
CA ILE A 164 -0.36 4.10 -8.14
C ILE A 164 0.74 4.70 -9.01
N GLN A 165 0.39 5.77 -9.75
CA GLN A 165 1.34 6.51 -10.56
C GLN A 165 1.65 7.85 -9.88
N LEU A 166 2.93 8.10 -9.63
CA LEU A 166 3.44 9.38 -9.14
C LEU A 166 4.14 10.11 -10.29
N THR A 167 3.70 11.33 -10.58
CA THR A 167 4.22 12.17 -11.66
C THR A 167 4.74 13.50 -11.08
N VAL A 168 5.93 13.91 -11.48
CA VAL A 168 6.44 15.26 -11.19
C VAL A 168 5.76 16.24 -12.13
N ILE A 169 5.13 17.28 -11.59
CA ILE A 169 4.50 18.34 -12.38
C ILE A 169 5.42 19.56 -12.45
N ASN A 170 6.01 19.94 -11.33
CA ASN A 170 7.04 20.96 -11.22
C ASN A 170 7.85 20.73 -9.92
N LYS A 171 8.76 21.66 -9.59
CA LYS A 171 9.65 21.58 -8.41
C LYS A 171 8.92 21.12 -7.14
N ASN A 172 7.77 21.73 -6.84
CA ASN A 172 7.03 21.49 -5.61
C ASN A 172 5.81 20.57 -5.78
N THR A 173 5.31 20.40 -7.00
CA THR A 173 4.04 19.71 -7.25
C THR A 173 4.26 18.30 -7.76
N ARG A 174 3.56 17.35 -7.13
CA ARG A 174 3.42 15.96 -7.60
C ARG A 174 1.96 15.67 -7.87
N LYS A 175 1.68 14.82 -8.85
CA LYS A 175 0.37 14.25 -9.12
C LYS A 175 0.40 12.77 -8.79
N ILE A 176 -0.53 12.33 -7.94
CA ILE A 176 -0.75 10.93 -7.60
C ILE A 176 -2.01 10.48 -8.31
N THR A 177 -1.93 9.43 -9.11
CA THR A 177 -3.06 8.84 -9.82
C THR A 177 -3.24 7.39 -9.39
N PHE A 178 -4.42 7.07 -8.86
CA PHE A 178 -4.81 5.69 -8.61
C PHE A 178 -5.46 5.13 -9.87
N LEU A 179 -5.01 3.96 -10.31
CA LEU A 179 -5.56 3.24 -11.45
C LEU A 179 -6.27 2.01 -10.91
N ILE A 180 -7.59 2.07 -10.88
CA ILE A 180 -8.42 0.97 -10.41
C ILE A 180 -9.00 0.29 -11.65
N LYS A 181 -8.72 -1.01 -11.80
CA LYS A 181 -9.46 -1.83 -12.76
C LYS A 181 -10.88 -2.00 -12.22
N PRO A 182 -11.93 -1.67 -13.00
CA PRO A 182 -13.29 -1.96 -12.56
C PRO A 182 -13.41 -3.44 -12.22
N ILE A 183 -13.99 -3.73 -11.05
CA ILE A 183 -14.34 -5.09 -10.66
C ILE A 183 -15.42 -5.51 -11.64
N MET A 184 -15.11 -6.47 -12.51
CA MET A 184 -16.14 -7.11 -13.33
C MET A 184 -16.89 -8.04 -12.39
N VAL A 185 -18.10 -7.65 -12.00
CA VAL A 185 -19.08 -8.59 -11.45
C VAL A 185 -19.45 -9.50 -12.62
N LYS A 186 -19.23 -10.81 -12.47
CA LYS A 186 -19.75 -11.80 -13.41
C LYS A 186 -21.25 -11.96 -13.19
#